data_AF-A0A453E558-F1
#
_entry.id   AF-A0A453E558-F1
#
_cell.length_a   1.000
_cell.length_b   1.000
_cell.length_c   1.000
_cell.angle_alpha   90.00
_cell.angle_beta   90.00
_cell.angle_gamma   90.00
#
_symmetry.space_group_name_H-M   'P 1'
#
loop_
_entity.id
_entity.type
_entity.pdbx_description
1 polymer ?
#
loop_
_entity_poly.entity_id
_entity_poly.type
_entity_poly.pdbx_seq_one_letter_code
_entity_poly.pdbx_strand_id
1 'polypeptide(L)'
;PSSYRDRRSEGAFGGGTRAFAPSGKPDAAAAAAAAELDGLPRFEKNFYVEVPAVAGMTAEEVEAYRRRREITVEGNDVPKPVRDFRDVGFPEYVLQEITKAGFTEPTPIQSQGWPMALKGRDLIGIAETGSGKTLAYLLPAIVHVNAQPILAPGDGPIVLVLAPTRELAVQIQQETTKFGASSKIKSTCIYGGVPKGPQVRDLQKG
;
A
#
# COMPACT_ATOMS: atom_id res chain seq x y z
N PRO A 1 -5.69 -13.99 -56.77
CA PRO A 1 -4.78 -13.02 -57.43
C PRO A 1 -3.85 -12.38 -56.38
N SER A 2 -2.75 -13.05 -56.00
CA SER A 2 -1.44 -12.95 -56.65
C SER A 2 -0.92 -11.52 -56.60
N SER A 3 0.28 -11.17 -56.13
CA SER A 3 1.43 -11.89 -55.59
C SER A 3 2.52 -10.84 -55.46
N TYR A 4 3.31 -10.82 -54.39
CA TYR A 4 4.73 -10.51 -54.57
C TYR A 4 5.56 -11.28 -53.53
N ARG A 5 6.27 -12.25 -54.10
CA ARG A 5 7.35 -13.08 -53.54
C ARG A 5 8.48 -12.21 -52.98
N ASP A 6 8.98 -12.49 -51.79
CA ASP A 6 9.98 -13.54 -51.47
C ASP A 6 11.41 -12.99 -51.57
N ARG A 7 12.09 -12.92 -50.42
CA ARG A 7 13.54 -12.99 -50.34
C ARG A 7 13.92 -13.66 -49.02
N ARG A 8 14.00 -15.00 -49.07
CA ARG A 8 14.77 -15.80 -48.13
C ARG A 8 16.25 -15.43 -48.25
N SER A 9 16.91 -15.22 -47.12
CA SER A 9 18.31 -15.58 -46.96
C SER A 9 18.41 -16.47 -45.73
N GLU A 10 18.87 -17.69 -45.96
CA GLU A 10 19.21 -18.67 -44.94
C GLU A 10 20.34 -18.15 -44.04
N GLY A 11 20.23 -18.46 -42.74
CA GLY A 11 21.24 -18.20 -41.74
C GLY A 11 20.95 -19.06 -40.52
N ALA A 12 21.33 -20.34 -40.60
CA ALA A 12 21.33 -21.25 -39.47
C ALA A 12 22.56 -20.98 -38.59
N PHE A 13 22.37 -20.59 -37.33
CA PHE A 13 23.29 -20.76 -36.18
C PHE A 13 22.44 -20.44 -34.94
N GLY A 14 22.20 -21.34 -34.00
CA GLY A 14 23.17 -21.78 -32.99
C GLY A 14 22.60 -21.41 -31.62
N GLY A 15 22.45 -22.40 -30.73
CA GLY A 15 21.78 -22.27 -29.44
C GLY A 15 22.38 -21.23 -28.48
N GLY A 16 21.54 -20.79 -27.54
CA GLY A 16 21.97 -19.97 -26.42
C GLY A 16 20.79 -19.38 -25.67
N THR A 17 20.26 -20.11 -24.69
CA THR A 17 19.45 -19.54 -23.60
C THR A 17 20.30 -18.50 -22.86
N ARG A 18 20.16 -17.22 -23.20
CA ARG A 18 20.69 -16.14 -22.36
C ARG A 18 19.80 -16.02 -21.13
N ALA A 19 20.22 -16.70 -20.07
CA ALA A 19 19.85 -16.32 -18.72
C ALA A 19 20.23 -14.84 -18.53
N PHE A 20 19.24 -14.00 -18.25
CA PHE A 20 19.47 -12.65 -17.75
C PHE A 20 20.05 -12.78 -16.34
N ALA A 21 21.38 -12.78 -16.24
CA ALA A 21 22.04 -12.54 -14.96
C ALA A 21 21.89 -11.04 -14.63
N PRO A 22 21.50 -10.66 -13.41
CA PRO A 22 21.50 -9.26 -13.00
C PRO A 22 22.96 -8.83 -12.79
N SER A 23 23.62 -8.37 -13.86
CA SER A 23 24.92 -7.74 -13.79
C SER A 23 24.76 -6.25 -13.51
N GLY A 24 24.44 -5.92 -12.27
CA GLY A 24 24.50 -4.56 -11.75
C GLY A 24 25.17 -4.61 -10.39
N LYS A 25 26.33 -3.95 -10.23
CA LYS A 25 26.84 -3.65 -8.89
C LYS A 25 25.74 -2.89 -8.14
N PRO A 26 25.52 -3.15 -6.83
CA PRO A 26 24.57 -2.35 -6.07
C PRO A 26 24.91 -0.88 -6.28
N ASP A 27 23.89 -0.09 -6.64
CA ASP A 27 24.02 1.36 -6.78
C ASP A 27 24.72 1.90 -5.52
N ALA A 28 25.82 2.63 -5.69
CA ALA A 28 26.61 3.13 -4.57
C ALA A 28 25.76 3.99 -3.62
N ALA A 29 24.72 4.65 -4.13
CA ALA A 29 23.74 5.38 -3.33
C ALA A 29 22.85 4.44 -2.49
N ALA A 30 22.39 3.31 -3.08
CA ALA A 30 21.63 2.30 -2.35
C ALA A 30 22.48 1.57 -1.30
N ALA A 31 23.75 1.32 -1.60
CA ALA A 31 24.70 0.72 -0.65
C ALA A 31 25.04 1.68 0.51
N ALA A 32 25.22 2.98 0.23
CA ALA A 32 25.43 3.99 1.26
C ALA A 32 24.20 4.18 2.14
N ALA A 33 23.00 4.24 1.55
CA ALA A 33 21.75 4.27 2.31
C ALA A 33 21.56 3.01 3.15
N ALA A 34 21.85 1.82 2.61
CA ALA A 34 21.78 0.57 3.36
C ALA A 34 22.73 0.53 4.56
N ALA A 35 23.92 1.14 4.44
CA ALA A 35 24.87 1.27 5.54
C ALA A 35 24.42 2.28 6.61
N GLU A 36 23.71 3.34 6.23
CA GLU A 36 23.12 4.34 7.14
C GLU A 36 21.91 3.78 7.91
N LEU A 37 21.22 2.80 7.34
CA LEU A 37 20.10 2.10 7.98
C LEU A 37 20.57 1.03 8.99
N ASP A 38 21.86 0.68 9.01
CA ASP A 38 22.43 -0.30 9.94
C ASP A 38 22.54 0.32 11.34
N GLY A 39 21.83 -0.26 12.31
CA GLY A 39 21.71 0.27 13.67
C GLY A 39 20.42 1.04 13.98
N LEU A 40 19.51 1.21 13.00
CA LEU A 40 18.17 1.72 13.28
C LEU A 40 17.30 0.68 14.01
N PRO A 41 16.36 1.12 14.86
CA PRO A 41 15.40 0.23 15.49
C PRO A 41 14.63 -0.59 14.45
N ARG A 42 14.58 -1.91 14.66
CA ARG A 42 13.72 -2.78 13.86
C ARG A 42 12.27 -2.55 14.27
N PHE A 43 11.37 -2.59 13.30
CA PHE A 43 9.95 -2.50 13.53
C PHE A 43 9.20 -3.61 12.81
N GLU A 44 8.07 -4.01 13.38
CA GLU A 44 7.17 -4.97 12.77
C GLU A 44 6.51 -4.35 11.53
N LYS A 45 6.41 -5.13 10.46
CA LYS A 45 5.85 -4.69 9.18
C LYS A 45 4.71 -5.58 8.71
N ASN A 46 4.72 -6.87 9.08
CA ASN A 46 3.73 -7.83 8.62
C ASN A 46 2.69 -8.07 9.72
N PHE A 47 1.56 -7.38 9.57
CA PHE A 47 0.39 -7.52 10.44
C PHE A 47 -0.69 -8.38 9.79
N TYR A 48 -0.47 -8.85 8.57
CA TYR A 48 -1.47 -9.61 7.85
C TYR A 48 -1.52 -11.07 8.31
N VAL A 49 -2.68 -11.47 8.80
CA VAL A 49 -3.00 -12.85 9.11
C VAL A 49 -4.15 -13.27 8.20
N GLU A 50 -3.88 -14.18 7.27
CA GLU A 50 -4.89 -14.69 6.36
C GLU A 50 -5.92 -15.51 7.16
N VAL A 51 -7.20 -15.11 7.10
CA VAL A 51 -8.27 -15.81 7.80
C VAL A 51 -8.68 -17.09 7.05
N PRO A 52 -9.26 -18.10 7.73
CA PRO A 52 -9.66 -19.36 7.09
C PRO A 52 -10.56 -19.20 5.87
N ALA A 53 -11.45 -18.20 5.86
CA ALA A 53 -12.34 -17.91 4.74
C ALA A 53 -11.59 -17.52 3.46
N VAL A 54 -10.46 -16.82 3.60
CA VAL A 54 -9.60 -16.39 2.47
C VAL A 54 -8.61 -17.50 2.12
N ALA A 55 -8.01 -18.14 3.12
CA ALA A 55 -7.11 -19.27 2.95
C ALA A 55 -7.77 -20.43 2.18
N GLY A 56 -9.07 -20.68 2.43
CA GLY A 56 -9.86 -21.71 1.75
C GLY A 56 -10.21 -21.43 0.29
N MET A 57 -10.04 -20.19 -0.20
CA MET A 57 -10.35 -19.87 -1.59
C MET A 57 -9.36 -20.56 -2.55
N THR A 58 -9.90 -21.28 -3.52
CA THR A 58 -9.13 -21.87 -4.63
C THR A 58 -8.58 -20.77 -5.55
N ALA A 59 -7.55 -21.10 -6.34
CA ALA A 59 -7.00 -20.18 -7.32
C ALA A 59 -8.05 -19.73 -8.35
N GLU A 60 -8.95 -20.64 -8.74
CA GLU A 60 -10.04 -20.36 -9.68
C GLU A 60 -11.04 -19.35 -9.09
N GLU A 61 -11.41 -19.51 -7.82
CA GLU A 61 -12.30 -18.56 -7.13
C GLU A 61 -11.67 -17.18 -6.93
N VAL A 62 -10.37 -17.13 -6.66
CA VAL A 62 -9.59 -15.88 -6.57
C VAL A 62 -9.62 -15.15 -7.91
N GLU A 63 -9.28 -15.85 -9.00
CA GLU A 63 -9.25 -15.27 -10.35
C GLU A 63 -10.65 -14.91 -10.86
N ALA A 64 -11.67 -15.70 -10.52
CA ALA A 64 -13.06 -15.36 -10.82
C ALA A 64 -13.49 -14.07 -10.08
N TYR A 65 -13.12 -13.92 -8.81
CA TYR A 65 -13.41 -12.71 -8.04
C TYR A 65 -12.68 -11.49 -8.61
N ARG A 66 -11.37 -11.62 -8.88
CA ARG A 66 -10.57 -10.55 -9.50
C ARG A 66 -11.17 -10.08 -10.81
N ARG A 67 -11.52 -11.02 -11.70
CA ARG A 67 -12.17 -10.72 -12.98
C ARG A 67 -13.51 -10.02 -12.80
N ARG A 68 -14.35 -10.50 -11.88
CA ARG A 68 -15.68 -9.90 -11.61
C ARG A 68 -15.58 -8.47 -11.06
N ARG A 69 -14.52 -8.18 -10.29
CA ARG A 69 -14.28 -6.86 -9.67
C ARG A 69 -13.29 -5.99 -10.45
N GLU A 70 -12.93 -6.41 -11.67
CA GLU A 70 -11.99 -5.69 -12.56
C GLU A 70 -10.62 -5.43 -11.92
N ILE A 71 -10.15 -6.38 -11.11
CA ILE A 71 -8.85 -6.33 -10.44
C ILE A 71 -7.82 -7.06 -11.32
N THR A 72 -6.74 -6.37 -11.64
CA THR A 72 -5.52 -6.96 -12.21
C THR A 72 -4.40 -6.91 -11.18
N VAL A 73 -3.55 -7.93 -11.17
CA VAL A 73 -2.40 -8.00 -10.27
C VAL A 73 -1.14 -8.32 -11.05
N GLU A 74 -0.05 -7.64 -10.72
CA GLU A 74 1.28 -7.89 -11.25
C GLU A 74 2.27 -7.91 -10.08
N GLY A 75 3.19 -8.87 -10.10
CA GLY A 75 4.19 -9.07 -9.05
C GLY A 75 4.13 -10.45 -8.40
N ASN A 76 5.04 -10.67 -7.46
CA ASN A 76 5.18 -11.95 -6.77
C ASN A 76 4.53 -11.88 -5.39
N ASP A 77 4.10 -13.02 -4.84
CA ASP A 77 3.60 -13.15 -3.46
C ASP A 77 2.46 -12.15 -3.12
N VAL A 78 1.56 -11.96 -4.09
CA VAL A 78 0.36 -11.12 -3.94
C VAL A 78 -0.69 -11.89 -3.14
N PRO A 79 -1.13 -11.41 -1.97
CA PRO A 79 -2.16 -12.08 -1.18
C PRO A 79 -3.50 -12.14 -1.92
N LYS A 80 -4.35 -13.09 -1.51
CA LYS A 80 -5.71 -13.21 -2.07
C LYS A 80 -6.54 -11.97 -1.71
N PRO A 81 -7.46 -11.56 -2.59
CA PRO A 81 -8.35 -10.44 -2.28
C PRO A 81 -9.36 -10.85 -1.20
N VAL A 82 -9.68 -9.91 -0.32
CA VAL A 82 -10.70 -10.08 0.71
C VAL A 82 -12.06 -9.65 0.20
N ARG A 83 -13.11 -10.34 0.65
CA ARG A 83 -14.50 -10.12 0.19
C ARG A 83 -15.31 -9.31 1.20
N ASP A 84 -15.03 -9.47 2.48
CA ASP A 84 -15.66 -8.75 3.59
C ASP A 84 -14.63 -7.98 4.44
N PHE A 85 -15.05 -6.95 5.17
CA PHE A 85 -14.18 -6.21 6.09
C PHE A 85 -13.60 -7.10 7.20
N ARG A 86 -14.36 -8.11 7.65
CA ARG A 86 -13.92 -9.05 8.68
C ARG A 86 -12.84 -10.01 8.17
N ASP A 87 -12.76 -10.23 6.87
CA ASP A 87 -11.76 -11.11 6.26
C ASP A 87 -10.37 -10.47 6.18
N VAL A 88 -10.27 -9.16 6.42
CA VAL A 88 -9.01 -8.41 6.33
C VAL A 88 -8.06 -8.73 7.48
N GLY A 89 -8.61 -9.09 8.65
CA GLY A 89 -7.83 -9.20 9.89
C GLY A 89 -7.54 -7.86 10.56
N PHE A 90 -8.35 -6.82 10.29
CA PHE A 90 -8.21 -5.55 10.98
C PHE A 90 -8.56 -5.65 12.48
N PRO A 91 -7.87 -4.90 13.36
CA PRO A 91 -8.25 -4.77 14.75
C PRO A 91 -9.66 -4.16 14.92
N GLU A 92 -10.30 -4.49 16.04
CA GLU A 92 -11.69 -4.08 16.32
C GLU A 92 -11.90 -2.57 16.25
N TYR A 93 -10.93 -1.76 16.71
CA TYR A 93 -11.03 -0.31 16.66
C TYR A 93 -11.10 0.24 15.22
N VAL A 94 -10.52 -0.46 14.23
CA VAL A 94 -10.64 -0.10 12.80
C VAL A 94 -11.99 -0.54 12.26
N LEU A 95 -12.41 -1.77 12.57
CA LEU A 95 -13.70 -2.32 12.13
C LEU A 95 -14.89 -1.48 12.64
N GLN A 96 -14.78 -0.93 13.86
CA GLN A 96 -15.76 0.00 14.41
C GLN A 96 -15.88 1.28 13.57
N GLU A 97 -14.78 1.86 13.10
CA GLU A 97 -14.82 3.07 12.27
C GLU A 97 -15.37 2.80 10.86
N ILE A 98 -15.03 1.65 10.26
CA ILE A 98 -15.63 1.19 9.01
C ILE A 98 -17.15 1.05 9.17
N THR A 99 -17.59 0.42 10.27
CA THR A 99 -19.02 0.21 10.58
C THR A 99 -19.74 1.54 10.80
N LYS A 100 -19.16 2.46 11.58
CA LYS A 100 -19.71 3.81 11.81
C LYS A 100 -19.81 4.63 10.53
N ALA A 101 -18.90 4.42 9.58
CA ALA A 101 -18.95 5.06 8.27
C ALA A 101 -20.06 4.51 7.36
N GLY A 102 -20.68 3.38 7.73
CA GLY A 102 -21.81 2.78 7.00
C GLY A 102 -21.41 2.05 5.72
N PHE A 103 -20.15 1.61 5.60
CA PHE A 103 -19.73 0.85 4.43
C PHE A 103 -20.25 -0.59 4.51
N THR A 104 -20.70 -1.11 3.37
CA THR A 104 -21.31 -2.44 3.25
C THR A 104 -20.35 -3.51 2.76
N GLU A 105 -19.43 -3.15 1.87
CA GLU A 105 -18.38 -4.04 1.36
C GLU A 105 -17.12 -3.25 0.97
N PRO A 106 -15.93 -3.89 0.98
CA PRO A 106 -14.71 -3.26 0.48
C PRO A 106 -14.80 -2.95 -1.02
N THR A 107 -14.24 -1.80 -1.44
CA THR A 107 -14.08 -1.49 -2.86
C THR A 107 -13.02 -2.39 -3.51
N PRO A 108 -12.98 -2.57 -4.84
CA PRO A 108 -11.99 -3.44 -5.50
C PRO A 108 -10.54 -3.15 -5.11
N ILE A 109 -10.16 -1.87 -5.04
CA ILE A 109 -8.80 -1.46 -4.65
C ILE A 109 -8.51 -1.75 -3.16
N GLN A 110 -9.52 -1.71 -2.30
CA GLN A 110 -9.39 -2.06 -0.88
C GLN A 110 -9.30 -3.59 -0.70
N SER A 111 -10.15 -4.35 -1.38
CA SER A 111 -10.15 -5.83 -1.38
C SER A 111 -8.78 -6.43 -1.69
N GLN A 112 -8.08 -5.88 -2.68
CA GLN A 112 -6.74 -6.36 -3.03
C GLN A 112 -5.62 -5.61 -2.29
N GLY A 113 -5.81 -4.31 -2.02
CA GLY A 113 -4.81 -3.44 -1.45
C GLY A 113 -4.56 -3.65 0.04
N TRP A 114 -5.60 -3.89 0.85
CA TRP A 114 -5.43 -4.03 2.30
C TRP A 114 -4.59 -5.24 2.71
N PRO A 115 -4.82 -6.46 2.18
CA PRO A 115 -3.96 -7.60 2.48
C PRO A 115 -2.49 -7.32 2.12
N MET A 116 -2.26 -6.66 0.98
CA MET A 116 -0.91 -6.32 0.52
C MET A 116 -0.23 -5.29 1.43
N ALA A 117 -0.95 -4.23 1.79
CA ALA A 117 -0.45 -3.18 2.68
C ALA A 117 -0.17 -3.71 4.09
N LEU A 118 -1.04 -4.57 4.62
CA LEU A 118 -0.87 -5.20 5.94
C LEU A 118 0.29 -6.20 5.96
N LYS A 119 0.65 -6.82 4.82
CA LYS A 119 1.88 -7.63 4.71
C LYS A 119 3.16 -6.78 4.81
N GLY A 120 3.05 -5.45 4.81
CA GLY A 120 4.19 -4.55 4.92
C GLY A 120 5.05 -4.46 3.67
N ARG A 121 4.46 -4.78 2.51
CA ARG A 121 5.14 -4.77 1.22
C ARG A 121 4.79 -3.51 0.43
N ASP A 122 5.78 -3.05 -0.33
CA ASP A 122 5.59 -1.96 -1.28
C ASP A 122 4.57 -2.36 -2.35
N LEU A 123 3.67 -1.43 -2.69
CA LEU A 123 2.59 -1.65 -3.63
C LEU A 123 2.31 -0.40 -4.45
N ILE A 124 1.89 -0.61 -5.69
CA ILE A 124 1.35 0.45 -6.56
C ILE A 124 -0.11 0.13 -6.79
N GLY A 125 -1.01 0.99 -6.30
CA GLY A 125 -2.45 0.83 -6.43
C GLY A 125 -3.03 1.81 -7.45
N ILE A 126 -3.53 1.30 -8.57
CA ILE A 126 -4.17 2.10 -9.63
C ILE A 126 -5.67 1.81 -9.63
N ALA A 127 -6.46 2.86 -9.46
CA ALA A 127 -7.92 2.81 -9.54
C ALA A 127 -8.47 4.20 -9.86
N GLU A 128 -9.70 4.29 -10.33
CA GLU A 128 -10.35 5.56 -10.68
C GLU A 128 -10.59 6.48 -9.47
N THR A 129 -10.87 7.76 -9.71
CA THR A 129 -11.24 8.70 -8.65
C THR A 129 -12.55 8.26 -7.99
N GLY A 130 -12.65 8.39 -6.66
CA GLY A 130 -13.83 7.93 -5.91
C GLY A 130 -13.85 6.44 -5.56
N SER A 131 -12.90 5.63 -6.06
CA SER A 131 -12.81 4.19 -5.76
C SER A 131 -12.38 3.83 -4.32
N GLY A 132 -12.24 4.80 -3.42
CA GLY A 132 -11.87 4.54 -2.02
C GLY A 132 -10.37 4.33 -1.76
N LYS A 133 -9.48 4.76 -2.67
CA LYS A 133 -8.01 4.67 -2.51
C LYS A 133 -7.49 5.27 -1.20
N THR A 134 -8.10 6.35 -0.71
CA THR A 134 -7.70 7.00 0.55
C THR A 134 -7.72 6.02 1.72
N LEU A 135 -8.82 5.28 1.89
CA LEU A 135 -8.93 4.27 2.95
C LEU A 135 -8.12 3.00 2.65
N ALA A 136 -7.79 2.75 1.38
CA ALA A 136 -6.93 1.63 0.98
C ALA A 136 -5.53 1.74 1.61
N TYR A 137 -4.99 2.95 1.79
CA TYR A 137 -3.71 3.16 2.49
C TYR A 137 -3.86 3.65 3.94
N LEU A 138 -4.91 4.41 4.29
CA LEU A 138 -5.06 4.96 5.64
C LEU A 138 -5.35 3.88 6.70
N LEU A 139 -6.21 2.90 6.41
CA LEU A 139 -6.56 1.90 7.43
C LEU A 139 -5.37 0.99 7.77
N PRO A 140 -4.60 0.46 6.80
CA PRO A 140 -3.34 -0.23 7.11
C PRO A 140 -2.33 0.67 7.82
N ALA A 141 -2.24 1.96 7.47
CA ALA A 141 -1.37 2.92 8.14
C ALA A 141 -1.75 3.11 9.62
N ILE A 142 -3.05 3.19 9.94
CA ILE A 142 -3.54 3.26 11.32
C ILE A 142 -3.14 2.01 12.12
N VAL A 143 -3.27 0.82 11.53
CA VAL A 143 -2.80 -0.43 12.16
C VAL A 143 -1.29 -0.38 12.37
N HIS A 144 -0.55 0.07 11.35
CA HIS A 144 0.90 0.19 11.41
C HIS A 144 1.35 1.11 12.56
N VAL A 145 0.76 2.31 12.69
CA VAL A 145 1.08 3.28 13.76
C VAL A 145 0.84 2.68 15.15
N ASN A 146 -0.30 2.02 15.36
CA ASN A 146 -0.66 1.46 16.67
C ASN A 146 0.20 0.26 17.08
N ALA A 147 0.88 -0.38 16.12
CA ALA A 147 1.79 -1.47 16.40
C ALA A 147 3.23 -0.99 16.72
N GLN A 148 3.52 0.30 16.55
CA GLN A 148 4.83 0.87 16.88
C GLN A 148 4.90 1.35 18.33
N PRO A 149 6.12 1.48 18.91
CA PRO A 149 6.32 2.17 20.16
C PRO A 149 5.71 3.58 20.14
N ILE A 150 5.18 4.00 21.30
CA ILE A 150 4.64 5.35 21.46
C ILE A 150 5.77 6.36 21.25
N LEU A 151 5.50 7.41 20.46
CA LEU A 151 6.45 8.48 20.16
C LEU A 151 6.92 9.20 21.44
N ALA A 152 8.23 9.41 21.53
CA ALA A 152 8.85 10.25 22.55
C ALA A 152 8.89 11.72 22.08
N PRO A 153 9.02 12.68 23.01
CA PRO A 153 9.23 14.08 22.64
C PRO A 153 10.45 14.26 21.72
N GLY A 154 10.25 14.84 20.55
CA GLY A 154 11.29 15.03 19.53
C GLY A 154 11.26 14.02 18.39
N ASP A 155 10.48 12.94 18.50
CA ASP A 155 10.31 11.99 17.42
C ASP A 155 9.45 12.58 16.28
N GLY A 156 9.72 12.11 15.06
CA GLY A 156 8.94 12.44 13.87
C GLY A 156 7.70 11.55 13.70
N PRO A 157 6.90 11.79 12.64
CA PRO A 157 5.74 10.97 12.34
C PRO A 157 6.15 9.55 11.90
N ILE A 158 5.38 8.55 12.31
CA ILE A 158 5.54 7.15 11.85
C ILE A 158 5.08 6.99 10.39
N VAL A 159 4.02 7.69 10.01
CA VAL A 159 3.44 7.65 8.66
C VAL A 159 3.47 9.05 8.05
N LEU A 160 3.99 9.13 6.82
CA LEU A 160 4.00 10.33 6.01
C LEU A 160 3.18 10.10 4.73
N VAL A 161 2.17 10.92 4.50
CA VAL A 161 1.39 10.92 3.26
C VAL A 161 1.70 12.20 2.50
N LEU A 162 2.12 12.06 1.24
CA LEU A 162 2.39 13.18 0.34
C LEU A 162 1.24 13.36 -0.63
N ALA A 163 0.79 14.60 -0.80
CA ALA A 163 -0.27 14.98 -1.73
C ALA A 163 0.17 16.17 -2.60
N PRO A 164 -0.29 16.24 -3.87
CA PRO A 164 0.13 17.27 -4.82
C PRO A 164 -0.46 18.66 -4.54
N THR A 165 -1.57 18.74 -3.79
CA THR A 165 -2.25 20.00 -3.49
C THR A 165 -2.60 20.12 -2.01
N ARG A 166 -2.80 21.36 -1.55
CA ARG A 166 -3.13 21.65 -0.15
C ARG A 166 -4.51 21.09 0.20
N GLU A 167 -5.44 21.27 -0.71
CA GLU A 167 -6.83 20.85 -0.58
C GLU A 167 -6.92 19.34 -0.41
N LEU A 168 -6.15 18.58 -1.20
CA LEU A 168 -6.12 17.13 -1.07
C LEU A 168 -5.46 16.69 0.23
N ALA A 169 -4.36 17.34 0.65
CA ALA A 169 -3.72 17.04 1.93
C ALA A 169 -4.67 17.26 3.12
N VAL A 170 -5.45 18.35 3.11
CA VAL A 170 -6.46 18.63 4.13
C VAL A 170 -7.59 17.59 4.11
N GLN A 171 -8.06 17.17 2.93
CA GLN A 171 -9.07 16.11 2.82
C GLN A 171 -8.56 14.78 3.41
N ILE A 172 -7.30 14.40 3.12
CA ILE A 172 -6.68 13.19 3.67
C ILE A 172 -6.55 13.30 5.19
N GLN A 173 -6.15 14.45 5.71
CA GLN A 173 -6.08 14.67 7.16
C GLN A 173 -7.46 14.53 7.81
N GLN A 174 -8.53 15.07 7.21
CA GLN A 174 -9.90 14.94 7.72
C GLN A 174 -10.34 13.47 7.78
N GLU A 175 -10.09 12.69 6.74
CA GLU A 175 -10.34 11.25 6.73
C GLU A 175 -9.50 10.52 7.79
N THR A 176 -8.24 10.91 7.95
CA THR A 176 -7.35 10.36 8.99
C THR A 176 -7.89 10.65 10.40
N THR A 177 -8.38 11.85 10.66
CA THR A 177 -9.01 12.21 11.94
C THR A 177 -10.28 11.41 12.20
N LYS A 178 -11.10 11.21 11.16
CA LYS A 178 -12.34 10.42 11.24
C LYS A 178 -12.04 8.96 11.61
N PHE A 179 -11.21 8.28 10.82
CA PHE A 179 -10.91 6.84 11.01
C PHE A 179 -9.87 6.59 12.11
N GLY A 180 -9.11 7.61 12.52
CA GLY A 180 -8.16 7.55 13.62
C GLY A 180 -8.79 7.80 15.00
N ALA A 181 -10.07 8.23 15.06
CA ALA A 181 -10.72 8.64 16.30
C ALA A 181 -10.73 7.55 17.39
N SER A 182 -11.03 6.30 17.02
CA SER A 182 -10.98 5.16 17.96
C SER A 182 -9.57 4.64 18.24
N SER A 183 -8.56 5.15 17.53
CA SER A 183 -7.18 4.66 17.58
C SER A 183 -6.25 5.54 18.43
N LYS A 184 -6.73 6.66 18.99
CA LYS A 184 -5.91 7.66 19.72
C LYS A 184 -4.69 8.17 18.93
N ILE A 185 -4.75 8.11 17.60
CA ILE A 185 -3.71 8.63 16.71
C ILE A 185 -3.92 10.12 16.51
N LYS A 186 -2.83 10.88 16.46
CA LYS A 186 -2.82 12.28 16.09
C LYS A 186 -2.32 12.45 14.67
N SER A 187 -2.85 13.43 13.96
CA SER A 187 -2.46 13.77 12.60
C SER A 187 -2.40 15.28 12.44
N THR A 188 -1.45 15.75 11.64
CA THR A 188 -1.33 17.16 11.25
C THR A 188 -1.10 17.27 9.75
N CYS A 189 -1.50 18.39 9.17
CA CYS A 189 -1.35 18.66 7.75
C CYS A 189 -0.35 19.81 7.55
N ILE A 190 0.75 19.52 6.85
CA ILE A 190 1.85 20.46 6.63
C ILE A 190 1.81 20.97 5.20
N TYR A 191 1.62 22.27 5.02
CA TYR A 191 1.56 22.91 3.71
C TYR A 191 1.87 24.41 3.77
N GLY A 192 2.36 24.95 2.65
CA GLY A 192 2.76 26.36 2.54
C GLY A 192 1.59 27.34 2.48
N GLY A 193 1.88 28.64 2.49
CA GLY A 193 0.90 29.72 2.30
C GLY A 193 -0.02 30.02 3.48
N VAL A 194 0.23 29.40 4.63
CA VAL A 194 -0.39 29.73 5.93
C VAL A 194 0.72 29.91 6.98
N PRO A 195 0.44 30.54 8.14
CA PRO A 195 1.45 30.72 9.18
C PRO A 195 2.08 29.39 9.63
N LYS A 196 3.42 29.35 9.73
CA LYS A 196 4.17 28.14 10.14
C LYS A 196 3.97 27.78 11.61
N GLY A 197 3.74 28.78 12.47
CA GLY A 197 3.71 28.62 13.93
C GLY A 197 2.77 27.51 14.42
N PRO A 198 1.48 27.49 14.01
CA PRO A 198 0.56 26.41 14.37
C PRO A 198 1.06 25.01 13.95
N GLN A 199 1.47 24.85 12.68
CA GLN A 199 1.96 23.57 12.15
C GLN A 199 3.20 23.06 12.90
N VAL A 200 4.15 23.95 13.22
CA VAL A 200 5.35 23.60 14.00
C VAL A 200 4.98 23.16 15.41
N ARG A 201 4.02 23.83 16.06
CA ARG A 201 3.56 23.44 17.40
C ARG A 201 2.86 22.08 17.39
N ASP A 202 2.09 21.78 16.35
CA ASP A 202 1.41 20.49 16.24
C ASP A 202 2.44 19.36 16.09
N LEU A 203 3.47 19.55 15.25
CA LEU A 203 4.59 18.61 15.14
C LEU A 203 5.34 18.41 16.46
N GLN A 204 5.59 19.47 17.22
CA GLN A 204 6.31 19.38 18.49
C GLN A 204 5.51 18.68 19.61
N LYS A 205 4.19 18.73 19.55
CA LYS A 205 3.31 18.10 20.55
C LYS A 205 3.13 16.61 20.34
N GLY A 206 3.56 16.10 19.16
CA GLY A 206 3.17 14.79 18.65
C GLY A 206 1.69 14.76 18.30
#